data_AF-A0A8H9L8G7-F1
#
_entry.id   AF-A0A8H9L8G7-F1
#
_cell.length_a   1.000
_cell.length_b   1.000
_cell.length_c   1.000
_cell.angle_alpha   90.00
_cell.angle_beta   90.00
_cell.angle_gamma   90.00
#
_symmetry.space_group_name_H-M   'P 1'
#
loop_
_entity.id
_entity.type
_entity.pdbx_description
1 polymer ?
#
loop_
_entity_poly.entity_id
_entity_poly.type
_entity_poly.pdbx_seq_one_letter_code
_entity_poly.pdbx_strand_id
1 'polypeptide(L)'
;MGTLEALLTGSRYEDITTRPRHAATLKFSDDGAQGVLTVTDEFTSALATTTDDQIRAVAHPWSQTEEFWGLADPADLTELLQDLRDLAVRATQHQHHLYCWTSL
;
A
#
# COMPACT_ATOMS: atom_id res chain seq x y z
N MET A 1 -1.90 5.13 -0.98
CA MET A 1 -1.99 3.71 -0.55
C MET A 1 -3.40 3.25 -0.21
N GLY A 2 -4.32 4.08 0.29
CA GLY A 2 -5.65 3.60 0.68
C GLY A 2 -6.53 3.12 -0.50
N THR A 3 -6.32 3.64 -1.71
CA THR A 3 -6.99 3.14 -2.93
C THR A 3 -6.48 1.75 -3.31
N LEU A 4 -5.18 1.49 -3.22
CA LEU A 4 -4.60 0.16 -3.41
C LEU A 4 -5.13 -0.84 -2.37
N GLU A 5 -5.20 -0.44 -1.10
CA GLU A 5 -5.80 -1.28 -0.04
C GLU A 5 -7.28 -1.60 -0.36
N ALA A 6 -8.05 -0.64 -0.86
CA ALA A 6 -9.43 -0.85 -1.30
C ALA A 6 -9.52 -1.87 -2.44
N LEU A 7 -8.64 -1.76 -3.44
CA LEU A 7 -8.60 -2.67 -4.58
C LEU A 7 -8.24 -4.11 -4.18
N LEU A 8 -7.28 -4.28 -3.26
CA LEU A 8 -6.83 -5.61 -2.83
C LEU A 8 -7.79 -6.27 -1.85
N THR A 9 -8.40 -5.50 -0.96
CA THR A 9 -9.29 -6.04 0.09
C THR A 9 -10.76 -6.05 -0.30
N GLY A 10 -11.14 -5.36 -1.38
CA GLY A 10 -12.54 -5.09 -1.73
C GLY A 10 -13.28 -4.20 -0.71
N SER A 11 -12.56 -3.62 0.25
CA SER A 11 -13.15 -2.76 1.29
C SER A 11 -13.47 -1.38 0.73
N ARG A 12 -14.50 -0.73 1.27
CA ARG A 12 -14.77 0.67 0.94
C ARG A 12 -13.67 1.54 1.56
N TYR A 13 -13.30 2.60 0.86
CA TYR A 13 -12.29 3.54 1.35
C TYR A 13 -12.67 4.16 2.71
N GLU A 14 -13.94 4.47 2.90
CA GLU A 14 -14.47 4.98 4.18
C GLU A 14 -14.22 4.02 5.36
N ASP A 15 -14.28 2.71 5.13
CA ASP A 15 -14.01 1.73 6.18
C ASP A 15 -12.50 1.65 6.47
N ILE A 16 -11.68 1.78 5.42
CA ILE A 16 -10.21 1.78 5.52
C ILE A 16 -9.70 2.97 6.35
N THR A 17 -10.24 4.17 6.16
CA THR A 17 -9.79 5.36 6.89
C THR A 17 -10.08 5.29 8.39
N THR A 18 -11.01 4.42 8.81
CA THR A 18 -11.30 4.17 10.23
C THR A 18 -10.41 3.08 10.85
N ARG A 19 -9.60 2.37 10.06
CA ARG A 19 -8.76 1.29 10.58
C ARG A 19 -7.69 1.83 11.52
N PRO A 20 -7.35 1.06 12.58
CA PRO A 20 -6.18 1.36 13.38
C PRO A 20 -4.95 1.50 12.48
N ARG A 21 -4.10 2.49 12.78
CA ARG A 21 -2.86 2.75 12.04
C ARG A 21 -3.06 3.16 10.57
N HIS A 22 -4.26 3.54 10.14
CA HIS A 22 -4.44 4.07 8.79
C HIS A 22 -3.67 5.40 8.65
N ALA A 23 -2.59 5.38 7.85
CA ALA A 23 -1.74 6.52 7.53
C ALA A 23 -1.37 7.40 8.74
N ALA A 24 -1.21 6.79 9.93
CA ALA A 24 -0.90 7.55 11.13
C ALA A 24 0.55 8.01 11.08
N THR A 25 0.76 9.31 11.26
CA THR A 25 2.08 9.92 11.28
C THR A 25 2.86 9.52 12.52
N LEU A 26 4.06 8.95 12.34
CA LEU A 26 5.00 8.75 13.43
C LEU A 26 5.94 9.94 13.60
N LYS A 27 6.49 10.44 12.49
CA LYS A 27 7.42 11.57 12.49
C LYS A 27 7.43 12.23 11.12
N PHE A 28 7.53 13.56 11.11
CA PHE A 28 7.98 14.35 9.97
C PHE A 28 9.26 15.10 10.33
N SER A 29 10.04 15.46 9.31
CA SER A 29 11.06 16.51 9.43
C SER A 29 10.41 17.86 9.73
N ASP A 30 11.18 18.81 10.26
CA ASP A 30 10.67 20.13 10.65
C ASP A 30 10.09 20.92 9.45
N ASP A 31 10.63 20.69 8.25
CA ASP A 31 10.14 21.26 6.99
C ASP A 31 8.98 20.48 6.36
N GLY A 32 8.59 19.34 6.95
CA GLY A 32 7.54 18.46 6.44
C GLY A 32 7.89 17.70 5.16
N ALA A 33 9.12 17.83 4.64
CA ALA A 33 9.52 17.21 3.39
C ALA A 33 9.68 15.68 3.51
N GLN A 34 10.03 15.18 4.70
CA GLN A 34 10.27 13.76 4.94
C GLN A 34 9.39 13.24 6.06
N GLY A 35 8.83 12.04 5.88
CA GLY A 35 7.90 11.46 6.84
C GLY A 35 7.99 9.95 6.95
N VAL A 36 7.57 9.45 8.12
CA VAL A 36 7.28 8.02 8.32
C VAL A 36 5.83 7.90 8.77
N LEU A 37 5.04 7.16 7.99
CA LEU A 37 3.64 6.87 8.26
C LEU A 37 3.46 5.38 8.54
N THR A 38 2.47 5.03 9.35
CA THR A 38 2.08 3.64 9.58
C THR A 38 1.33 3.07 8.38
N VAL A 39 1.50 1.76 8.15
CA VAL A 39 0.66 0.96 7.26
C VAL A 39 -0.30 0.13 8.12
N THR A 40 -1.53 -0.07 7.65
CA THR A 40 -2.53 -0.90 8.33
C THR A 40 -2.10 -2.37 8.30
N ASP A 41 -2.50 -3.12 9.33
CA ASP A 41 -2.17 -4.55 9.42
C ASP A 41 -3.00 -5.35 8.41
N GLU A 42 -4.22 -4.90 8.12
CA GLU A 42 -5.09 -5.47 7.10
C GLU A 42 -4.48 -5.34 5.71
N PHE A 43 -3.88 -4.20 5.36
CA PHE A 43 -3.23 -4.02 4.08
C PHE A 43 -1.96 -4.87 3.98
N THR A 44 -1.16 -4.92 5.05
CA THR A 44 0.03 -5.78 5.10
C THR A 44 -0.35 -7.24 4.87
N SER A 45 -1.41 -7.73 5.54
CA SER A 45 -1.94 -9.08 5.36
C SER A 45 -2.48 -9.33 3.94
N ALA A 46 -3.21 -8.37 3.38
CA ALA A 46 -3.74 -8.45 2.01
C ALA A 46 -2.62 -8.53 0.97
N LEU A 47 -1.55 -7.74 1.11
CA LEU A 47 -0.37 -7.84 0.27
C LEU A 47 0.30 -9.21 0.40
N ALA A 48 0.52 -9.69 1.62
CA ALA A 48 1.22 -10.96 1.88
C ALA A 48 0.50 -12.18 1.31
N THR A 49 -0.83 -12.11 1.16
CA THR A 49 -1.69 -13.23 0.70
C THR A 49 -2.11 -13.11 -0.76
N THR A 50 -1.77 -12.00 -1.42
CA THR A 50 -2.16 -11.70 -2.80
C THR A 50 -1.41 -12.57 -3.81
N THR A 51 -2.14 -13.15 -4.76
CA THR A 51 -1.60 -13.97 -5.85
C THR A 51 -1.15 -13.13 -7.04
N ASP A 52 -0.32 -13.69 -7.93
CA ASP A 52 0.10 -12.99 -9.16
C ASP A 52 -1.08 -12.60 -10.06
N ASP A 53 -2.14 -13.41 -10.12
CA ASP A 53 -3.35 -13.09 -10.86
C ASP A 53 -4.09 -11.88 -10.26
N GLN A 54 -4.16 -11.81 -8.93
CA GLN A 54 -4.73 -10.66 -8.23
C GLN A 54 -3.87 -9.40 -8.41
N ILE A 55 -2.55 -9.52 -8.39
CA ILE A 55 -1.64 -8.39 -8.69
C ILE A 55 -1.94 -7.83 -10.08
N ARG A 56 -1.96 -8.68 -11.11
CA ARG A 56 -2.26 -8.25 -12.48
C ARG A 56 -3.64 -7.62 -12.60
N ALA A 57 -4.64 -8.18 -11.91
CA ALA A 57 -5.99 -7.65 -11.91
C ALA A 57 -6.11 -6.27 -11.24
N VAL A 58 -5.25 -5.97 -10.25
CA VAL A 58 -5.27 -4.71 -9.50
C VAL A 58 -4.35 -3.64 -10.11
N ALA A 59 -3.23 -4.04 -10.73
CA ALA A 59 -2.24 -3.11 -11.27
C ALA A 59 -2.84 -2.13 -12.29
N HIS A 60 -3.68 -2.62 -13.21
CA HIS A 60 -4.32 -1.74 -14.19
C HIS A 60 -5.33 -0.77 -13.56
N PRO A 61 -6.34 -1.19 -12.78
CA PRO A 61 -7.22 -0.27 -12.07
C PRO A 61 -6.46 0.74 -11.20
N TRP A 62 -5.40 0.31 -10.53
CA TRP A 62 -4.61 1.19 -9.67
C TRP A 62 -3.86 2.26 -10.47
N SER A 63 -3.30 1.91 -11.63
CA SER A 63 -2.64 2.87 -12.55
C SER A 63 -3.53 4.03 -12.97
N GLN A 64 -4.85 3.80 -13.02
CA GLN A 64 -5.84 4.77 -13.45
C GLN A 64 -6.34 5.67 -12.31
N THR A 65 -5.88 5.43 -11.08
CA THR A 65 -6.29 6.25 -9.93
C THR A 65 -5.62 7.63 -9.96
N GLU A 66 -6.21 8.58 -9.23
CA GLU A 66 -5.67 9.93 -9.07
C GLU A 66 -4.25 9.94 -8.47
N GLU A 67 -3.84 8.86 -7.78
CA GLU A 67 -2.47 8.71 -7.23
C GLU A 67 -1.39 8.80 -8.32
N PHE A 68 -1.72 8.42 -9.55
CA PHE A 68 -0.79 8.45 -10.68
C PHE A 68 -1.26 9.35 -11.82
N TRP A 69 -2.36 10.07 -11.65
CA TRP A 69 -2.99 10.85 -12.73
C TRP A 69 -3.28 10.04 -14.00
N GLY A 70 -3.45 8.72 -13.88
CA GLY A 70 -3.61 7.81 -15.03
C GLY A 70 -2.34 7.54 -15.83
N LEU A 71 -1.16 7.96 -15.36
CA LEU A 71 0.08 7.95 -16.13
C LEU A 71 1.03 6.80 -15.80
N ALA A 72 0.76 6.04 -14.73
CA ALA A 72 1.61 4.90 -14.38
C ALA A 72 1.44 3.74 -15.36
N ASP A 73 2.54 3.07 -15.72
CA ASP A 73 2.48 1.84 -16.50
C ASP A 73 2.01 0.67 -15.61
N PRO A 74 0.92 -0.04 -15.97
CA PRO A 74 0.49 -1.23 -15.24
C PRO A 74 1.56 -2.32 -15.10
N ALA A 75 2.53 -2.42 -16.03
CA ALA A 75 3.63 -3.36 -15.94
C ALA A 75 4.58 -2.99 -14.78
N ASP A 76 4.99 -1.73 -14.70
CA ASP A 76 5.82 -1.22 -13.60
C ASP A 76 5.12 -1.38 -12.24
N LEU A 77 3.80 -1.12 -12.19
CA LEU A 77 3.01 -1.32 -10.97
C LEU A 77 2.88 -2.80 -10.60
N THR A 78 2.87 -3.71 -11.57
CA THR A 78 2.84 -5.16 -11.31
C THR A 78 4.13 -5.58 -10.62
N GLU A 79 5.29 -5.14 -11.12
CA GLU A 79 6.59 -5.43 -10.51
C GLU A 79 6.69 -4.84 -9.11
N LEU A 80 6.28 -3.58 -8.94
CA LEU A 80 6.23 -2.92 -7.63
C LEU A 80 5.35 -3.69 -6.62
N LEU A 81 4.17 -4.16 -7.05
CA LEU A 81 3.26 -4.92 -6.19
C LEU A 81 3.82 -6.29 -5.81
N GLN A 82 4.62 -6.92 -6.67
CA GLN A 82 5.33 -8.16 -6.33
C GLN A 82 6.39 -7.90 -5.25
N ASP A 83 7.17 -6.83 -5.38
CA ASP A 83 8.15 -6.44 -4.36
C ASP A 83 7.48 -6.12 -3.01
N LEU A 84 6.35 -5.42 -3.04
CA LEU A 84 5.57 -5.09 -1.86
C LEU A 84 4.95 -6.35 -1.21
N ARG A 85 4.44 -7.29 -2.00
CA ARG A 85 4.00 -8.61 -1.49
C ARG A 85 5.14 -9.31 -0.79
N ASP A 86 6.30 -9.40 -1.42
CA ASP A 86 7.43 -10.15 -0.87
C ASP A 86 7.94 -9.50 0.43
N LEU A 87 7.91 -8.17 0.52
CA LEU A 87 8.15 -7.43 1.76
C LEU A 87 7.10 -7.76 2.83
N ALA A 88 5.81 -7.75 2.47
CA ALA A 88 4.72 -8.04 3.39
C ALA A 88 4.77 -9.48 3.92
N VAL A 89 5.09 -10.46 3.07
CA VAL A 89 5.30 -11.87 3.46
C VAL A 89 6.36 -11.97 4.55
N ARG A 90 7.52 -11.32 4.36
CA ARG A 90 8.58 -11.29 5.39
C ARG A 90 8.11 -10.63 6.67
N ALA A 91 7.41 -9.49 6.57
CA ALA A 91 6.89 -8.81 7.75
C ALA A 91 5.91 -9.68 8.54
N THR A 92 4.97 -10.35 7.86
CA THR A 92 4.00 -11.26 8.50
C THR A 92 4.68 -12.47 9.14
N GLN A 93 5.67 -13.09 8.49
CA GLN A 93 6.43 -14.22 9.06
C GLN A 93 7.16 -13.86 10.36
N HIS A 94 7.61 -12.61 10.48
CA HIS A 94 8.31 -12.11 11.67
C HIS A 94 7.41 -11.34 12.64
N GLN A 95 6.09 -11.28 12.39
CA GLN A 95 5.14 -10.51 13.19
C GLN A 95 5.53 -9.02 13.32
N HIS A 96 6.09 -8.46 12.25
CA HIS A 96 6.47 -7.05 12.16
C HIS A 96 5.36 -6.22 11.51
N HIS A 97 5.32 -4.93 11.88
CA HIS A 97 4.51 -3.94 11.18
C HIS A 97 5.29 -3.29 10.05
N LEU A 98 4.59 -2.90 8.98
CA LEU A 98 5.14 -2.07 7.92
C LEU A 98 4.92 -0.58 8.19
N TYR A 99 5.84 0.21 7.64
CA TYR A 99 5.84 1.66 7.68
C TYR A 99 6.22 2.18 6.29
N CYS A 100 5.62 3.30 5.89
CA CYS A 100 5.93 3.98 4.64
C CYS A 100 6.83 5.18 4.96
N TRP A 101 8.03 5.19 4.39
CA TRP A 101 8.88 6.36 4.38
C TRP A 101 8.62 7.15 3.10
N THR A 102 8.48 8.47 3.23
CA THR A 102 8.26 9.37 2.11
C THR A 102 9.21 10.56 2.18
N SER A 103 9.56 11.09 1.01
CA SER A 103 10.30 12.33 0.82
C SER A 103 9.72 13.05 -0.39
N LEU A 104 9.49 14.36 -0.27
CA LEU A 104 9.04 15.25 -1.33
C LEU A 104 10.17 16.14 -1.85
#